data_AF-A0AA37TP92-F1
#
_entry.id   AF-A0AA37TP92-F1
#
_cell.length_a   1.000
_cell.length_b   1.000
_cell.length_c   1.000
_cell.angle_alpha   90.00
_cell.angle_beta   90.00
_cell.angle_gamma   90.00
#
_symmetry.space_group_name_H-M   'P 1'
#
loop_
_entity.id
_entity.type
_entity.pdbx_description
1 polymer ?
#
loop_
_entity_poly.entity_id
_entity_poly.type
_entity_poly.pdbx_seq_one_letter_code
_entity_poly.pdbx_strand_id
1 'polypeptide(L)'
;MSGKLMEWTEKQGVIIQHIQPGQPQQNAYIERYNRTVRHEWLDQYIIESIDEAQDFATQWLWAYNNGRTNIPFMVCRQTIVWQRGIGGITPAQKLKIAA
;
A
#
# COMPACT_ATOMS: atom_id res chain seq x y z
N MET A 1 4.97 11.73 18.94
CA MET A 1 5.48 10.73 17.96
C MET A 1 6.21 9.64 18.72
N SER A 2 6.10 8.37 18.34
CA SER A 2 6.86 7.30 18.99
C SER A 2 8.35 7.48 18.72
N GLY A 3 9.19 7.50 19.76
CA GLY A 3 10.65 7.62 19.62
C GLY A 3 11.26 6.55 18.72
N LYS A 4 10.73 5.31 18.81
CA LYS A 4 11.14 4.18 17.95
C LYS A 4 10.89 4.42 16.46
N LEU A 5 9.81 5.12 16.12
CA LEU A 5 9.50 5.42 14.72
C LEU A 5 10.51 6.43 14.16
N MET A 6 10.83 7.47 14.92
CA MET A 6 11.79 8.49 14.50
C MET A 6 13.18 7.90 14.27
N GLU A 7 13.66 7.07 15.19
CA GLU A 7 14.95 6.38 15.07
C GLU A 7 15.00 5.46 13.84
N TRP A 8 13.91 4.74 13.55
CA TRP A 8 13.83 3.91 12.35
C TRP A 8 13.84 4.77 11.08
N THR A 9 13.06 5.86 11.03
CA THR A 9 13.02 6.74 9.85
C THR A 9 14.35 7.42 9.58
N GLU A 10 15.07 7.86 10.61
CA GLU A 10 16.41 8.44 10.48
C GLU A 10 17.39 7.41 9.91
N LYS A 11 17.39 6.17 10.43
CA LYS A 11 18.22 5.08 9.91
C LYS A 11 17.94 4.76 8.43
N GLN A 12 16.68 4.90 7.99
CA GLN A 12 16.28 4.64 6.61
C GLN A 12 16.37 5.87 5.69
N GLY A 13 16.76 7.05 6.21
CA GLY A 13 16.76 8.30 5.45
C GLY A 13 15.37 8.76 5.00
N VAL A 14 14.31 8.35 5.71
CA VAL A 14 12.92 8.69 5.40
C VAL A 14 12.54 9.97 6.13
N ILE A 15 12.05 10.97 5.38
CA ILE A 15 11.57 12.22 5.95
C ILE A 15 10.09 12.07 6.29
N ILE A 16 9.74 12.29 7.56
CA ILE A 16 8.34 12.33 8.01
C ILE A 16 7.76 13.71 7.66
N GLN A 17 6.74 13.73 6.81
CA GLN A 17 5.96 14.94 6.52
C GLN A 17 4.62 14.90 7.24
N HIS A 18 4.38 15.92 8.06
CA HIS A 18 3.12 16.06 8.78
C HIS A 18 2.09 16.81 7.96
N ILE A 19 0.84 16.34 8.03
CA ILE A 19 -0.32 17.07 7.52
C ILE A 19 -0.48 18.34 8.34
N GLN A 20 -0.59 19.47 7.65
CA GLN A 20 -0.78 20.77 8.28
C GLN A 20 -2.22 20.90 8.79
N PRO A 21 -2.43 21.42 10.02
CA PRO A 21 -3.76 21.73 10.51
C PRO A 21 -4.51 22.64 9.54
N GLY A 22 -5.76 22.31 9.24
CA GLY A 22 -6.59 23.09 8.30
C GLY A 22 -6.31 22.85 6.82
N GLN A 23 -5.44 21.90 6.45
CA GLN A 23 -5.18 21.55 5.05
C GLN A 23 -5.62 20.11 4.72
N PRO A 24 -6.93 19.81 4.68
CA PRO A 24 -7.44 18.46 4.40
C PRO A 24 -7.04 17.96 3.00
N GLN A 25 -6.75 18.87 2.07
CA GLN A 25 -6.33 18.53 0.71
C GLN A 25 -5.01 17.72 0.69
N GLN A 26 -4.14 17.87 1.70
CA GLN A 26 -2.91 17.07 1.82
C GLN A 26 -3.19 15.58 2.06
N ASN A 27 -4.37 15.25 2.60
CA ASN A 27 -4.81 13.88 2.88
C ASN A 27 -5.72 13.30 1.77
N ALA A 28 -6.14 14.11 0.80
CA ALA A 28 -7.14 13.73 -0.21
C ALA A 28 -6.77 12.46 -1.00
N TYR A 29 -5.48 12.24 -1.21
CA TYR A 29 -4.99 11.07 -1.94
C TYR A 29 -5.17 9.76 -1.17
N ILE A 30 -4.81 9.74 0.11
CA ILE A 30 -4.98 8.53 0.92
C ILE A 30 -6.46 8.31 1.22
N GLU A 31 -7.26 9.36 1.37
CA GLU A 31 -8.71 9.26 1.52
C GLU A 31 -9.37 8.62 0.28
N ARG A 32 -8.99 9.08 -0.92
CA ARG A 32 -9.46 8.48 -2.17
C ARG A 32 -9.05 7.01 -2.26
N TYR A 33 -7.80 6.69 -1.93
CA TYR A 33 -7.33 5.31 -1.90
C TYR A 33 -8.15 4.44 -0.93
N ASN A 34 -8.33 4.88 0.31
CA ASN A 34 -9.08 4.15 1.32
C ASN A 34 -10.55 3.91 0.91
N ARG A 35 -11.17 4.88 0.22
CA ARG A 35 -12.50 4.69 -0.37
C ARG A 35 -12.51 3.57 -1.41
N THR A 36 -11.51 3.54 -2.28
CA THR A 36 -11.37 2.51 -3.31
C THR A 36 -11.14 1.13 -2.69
N VAL A 37 -10.22 1.02 -1.72
CA VAL A 37 -9.98 -0.21 -0.94
C VAL A 37 -11.27 -0.73 -0.33
N ARG A 38 -12.07 0.16 0.28
CA ARG A 38 -13.33 -0.25 0.90
C ARG A 38 -14.31 -0.81 -0.12
N HIS A 39 -14.63 -0.05 -1.17
CA HIS A 39 -15.68 -0.44 -2.11
C HIS A 39 -15.30 -1.59 -3.05
N GLU A 40 -14.03 -1.66 -3.45
CA GLU A 40 -13.57 -2.66 -4.43
C GLU A 40 -13.03 -3.93 -3.79
N TRP A 41 -12.67 -3.89 -2.49
CA TRP A 41 -12.18 -5.07 -1.79
C TRP A 41 -13.04 -5.39 -0.56
N LEU A 42 -13.03 -4.54 0.47
CA LEU A 42 -13.64 -4.90 1.76
C LEU A 42 -15.16 -5.14 1.68
N ASP A 43 -15.86 -4.38 0.84
CA ASP A 43 -17.32 -4.50 0.68
C ASP A 43 -17.71 -5.73 -0.18
N GLN A 44 -16.75 -6.37 -0.87
CA GLN A 44 -17.01 -7.50 -1.78
C GLN A 44 -16.94 -8.88 -1.11
N TYR A 45 -16.28 -8.98 0.04
CA TYR A 45 -15.99 -10.26 0.68
C TYR A 45 -16.48 -10.27 2.13
N ILE A 46 -17.08 -11.39 2.54
CA ILE A 46 -17.23 -11.71 3.96
C ILE A 46 -15.97 -12.50 4.33
N ILE A 47 -15.18 -11.93 5.24
CA ILE A 47 -13.91 -12.50 5.67
C ILE A 47 -14.14 -13.24 6.99
N GLU A 48 -13.89 -14.54 7.01
CA GLU A 48 -14.11 -15.39 8.19
C GLU A 48 -12.80 -15.69 8.95
N SER A 49 -11.65 -15.48 8.31
CA SER A 49 -10.33 -15.70 8.91
C SER A 49 -9.29 -14.66 8.51
N ILE A 50 -8.22 -14.54 9.30
CA ILE A 50 -7.10 -13.62 9.00
C ILE A 50 -6.34 -14.08 7.75
N ASP A 51 -6.18 -15.39 7.56
CA ASP A 51 -5.47 -15.94 6.40
C ASP A 51 -6.22 -15.60 5.09
N GLU A 52 -7.54 -15.76 5.11
CA GLU A 52 -8.41 -15.36 3.99
C GLU A 52 -8.33 -13.85 3.72
N ALA A 53 -8.29 -13.03 4.79
CA ALA A 53 -8.10 -11.59 4.66
C ALA A 53 -6.79 -11.25 3.94
N GLN A 54 -5.69 -11.93 4.30
CA GLN A 54 -4.36 -11.70 3.70
C GLN A 54 -4.31 -12.14 2.24
N ASP A 55 -4.95 -13.26 1.90
CA ASP A 55 -5.00 -13.78 0.54
C ASP A 55 -5.79 -12.83 -0.37
N PHE A 56 -6.99 -12.40 0.04
CA PHE A 56 -7.77 -11.43 -0.72
C PHE A 56 -7.07 -10.07 -0.81
N ALA A 57 -6.45 -9.59 0.28
CA ALA A 57 -5.66 -8.35 0.26
C ALA A 57 -4.55 -8.43 -0.79
N THR A 58 -3.83 -9.56 -0.84
CA THR A 58 -2.69 -9.74 -1.72
C THR A 58 -3.12 -9.80 -3.19
N GLN A 59 -4.19 -10.54 -3.49
CA GLN A 59 -4.73 -10.65 -4.84
C GLN A 59 -5.23 -9.30 -5.33
N TRP A 60 -6.02 -8.59 -4.50
CA TRP A 60 -6.55 -7.28 -4.82
C TRP A 60 -5.43 -6.25 -5.02
N LEU A 61 -4.41 -6.22 -4.14
CA LEU A 61 -3.28 -5.30 -4.26
C LEU A 61 -2.48 -5.55 -5.55
N TRP A 62 -2.29 -6.81 -5.94
CA TRP A 62 -1.63 -7.13 -7.20
C TRP A 62 -2.45 -6.67 -8.40
N ALA A 63 -3.75 -6.94 -8.42
CA ALA A 63 -4.66 -6.52 -9.49
C ALA A 63 -4.75 -4.99 -9.59
N TYR A 64 -4.85 -4.30 -8.45
CA TYR A 64 -4.91 -2.84 -8.37
C TYR A 64 -3.65 -2.19 -8.95
N ASN A 65 -2.47 -2.72 -8.62
CA ASN A 65 -1.19 -2.16 -9.05
C ASN A 65 -0.78 -2.53 -10.50
N ASN A 66 -1.20 -3.69 -11.00
CA ASN A 66 -0.75 -4.20 -12.30
C ASN A 66 -1.83 -4.18 -13.40
N GLY A 67 -3.12 -4.22 -13.04
CA GLY A 67 -4.23 -4.31 -14.00
C GLY A 67 -4.75 -2.97 -14.52
N ARG A 68 -4.34 -1.84 -13.93
CA ARG A 68 -4.82 -0.50 -14.33
C ARG A 68 -3.86 0.12 -15.33
N THR A 69 -4.15 -0.06 -16.62
CA THR A 69 -3.30 0.39 -17.73
C THR A 69 -3.26 1.91 -17.96
N ASN A 70 -4.14 2.72 -17.36
CA ASN A 70 -4.16 4.18 -17.60
C ASN A 70 -4.76 5.01 -16.45
N ILE A 71 -4.32 4.80 -15.20
CA ILE A 71 -4.54 5.80 -14.14
C ILE A 71 -3.19 6.03 -13.46
N PRO A 72 -2.59 7.23 -13.57
CA PRO A 72 -1.34 7.55 -12.91
C PRO A 72 -1.64 7.82 -11.43
N PHE A 73 -2.07 6.80 -10.69
CA PHE A 73 -2.23 6.91 -9.25
C PHE A 73 -1.16 6.06 -8.59
N MET A 74 0.04 6.66 -8.55
CA MET A 74 1.20 6.22 -7.79
C MET A 74 0.87 6.20 -6.28
N VAL A 75 0.13 5.20 -5.83
CA VAL A 75 0.27 4.74 -4.45
C VAL A 75 1.63 4.07 -4.39
N CYS A 76 2.62 4.82 -3.90
CA CYS A 76 3.98 4.37 -3.68
C CYS A 76 4.77 3.94 -4.93
N ARG A 77 5.16 4.90 -5.79
CA ARG A 77 6.19 4.65 -6.83
C ARG A 77 7.61 4.48 -6.26
N GLN A 78 7.78 4.35 -4.95
CA GLN A 78 9.06 3.88 -4.38
C GLN A 78 9.24 2.36 -4.54
N THR A 79 8.17 1.62 -4.84
CA THR A 79 8.23 0.15 -5.05
C THR A 79 8.27 -0.25 -6.53
N ILE A 80 7.79 0.60 -7.45
CA ILE A 80 7.69 0.27 -8.89
C ILE A 80 9.05 0.26 -9.60
N VAL A 81 10.03 1.06 -9.14
CA VAL A 81 11.41 0.99 -9.67
C VAL A 81 12.06 -0.34 -9.28
N TRP A 82 11.67 -0.94 -8.14
CA TRP A 82 12.11 -2.27 -7.78
C TRP A 82 11.36 -3.37 -8.54
N GLN A 83 10.03 -3.32 -8.65
CA GLN A 83 9.25 -4.41 -9.28
C GLN A 83 9.47 -4.58 -10.79
N ARG A 84 9.80 -3.52 -11.54
CA ARG A 84 10.15 -3.67 -12.96
C ARG A 84 11.47 -4.41 -13.21
N GLY A 85 12.33 -4.52 -12.19
CA GLY A 85 13.58 -5.29 -12.26
C GLY A 85 13.47 -6.76 -11.83
N ILE A 86 12.33 -7.22 -11.29
CA ILE A 86 12.23 -8.55 -10.61
C ILE A 86 11.13 -9.46 -11.18
N GLY A 87 10.64 -9.21 -12.40
CA GLY A 87 9.90 -10.23 -13.15
C GLY A 87 8.59 -10.72 -12.52
N GLY A 88 7.73 -9.82 -12.02
CA GLY A 88 6.32 -10.16 -11.78
C GLY A 88 6.01 -10.96 -10.50
N ILE A 89 6.89 -10.95 -9.50
CA ILE A 89 6.66 -11.62 -8.22
C ILE A 89 5.50 -10.94 -7.44
N THR A 90 4.54 -11.73 -6.96
CA THR A 90 3.38 -11.26 -6.17
C THR A 90 3.79 -10.89 -4.73
N PRO A 91 3.01 -10.02 -4.03
CA PRO A 91 3.33 -9.67 -2.64
C PRO A 91 3.40 -10.89 -1.70
N ALA A 92 2.58 -11.92 -1.90
CA ALA A 92 2.65 -13.18 -1.15
C ALA A 92 3.96 -13.94 -1.37
N GLN A 93 4.44 -13.99 -2.61
CA GLN A 93 5.75 -14.61 -2.90
C GLN A 93 6.88 -13.81 -2.23
N LYS A 94 6.76 -12.48 -2.15
CA LYS A 94 7.73 -11.63 -1.46
C LYS A 94 7.73 -11.86 0.06
N LEU A 95 6.56 -12.05 0.67
CA LEU A 95 6.42 -12.40 2.08
C LEU A 95 7.04 -13.76 2.40
N LYS A 96 6.91 -14.76 1.51
CA LYS A 96 7.53 -16.08 1.66
C LYS A 96 9.05 -16.07 1.51
N ILE A 97 9.62 -15.12 0.76
CA ILE A 97 11.08 -14.96 0.60
C ILE A 97 11.68 -14.18 1.79
N ALA A 98 10.88 -13.37 2.47
CA ALA A 98 11.30 -12.56 3.61
C ALA A 98 11.22 -13.28 4.96
N ALA A 99 10.69 -14.51 4.99
CA ALA A 99 10.67 -15.41 6.14
C ALA A 99 11.87 -16.37 6.09
#